data_AF-A0A434GDV1-F1
#
_entry.id   AF-A0A434GDV1-F1
#
_cell.length_a   1.000
_cell.length_b   1.000
_cell.length_c   1.000
_cell.angle_alpha   90.00
_cell.angle_beta   90.00
_cell.angle_gamma   90.00
#
_symmetry.space_group_name_H-M   'P 1'
#
loop_
_entity.id
_entity.type
_entity.pdbx_description
1 polymer ?
#
loop_
_entity_poly.entity_id
_entity_poly.type
_entity_poly.pdbx_seq_one_letter_code
_entity_poly.pdbx_strand_id
1 'polypeptide(L)'
;MTVMAKPEQTNVRTMVSAPSLSPATIAKPDLISVEQAKAMDVARMTDLFKAHLNPGQLHFMKLLGFHKIKIERAEGMFYIDQNGRKILDFFGGFGSLAFGHNHPRILEARKKFQEEKRQEIAIAFM
;
A
#
# COMPACT_ATOMS: atom_id res chain seq x y z
N MET A 1 21.45 70.11 -7.65
CA MET A 1 21.29 68.65 -7.48
C MET A 1 19.81 68.35 -7.65
N THR A 2 19.39 67.87 -8.81
CA THR A 2 17.98 67.57 -9.08
C THR A 2 17.73 66.11 -8.74
N VAL A 3 17.00 65.85 -7.66
CA VAL A 3 16.59 64.49 -7.28
C VAL A 3 15.37 64.14 -8.12
N MET A 4 15.49 63.17 -9.03
CA MET A 4 14.34 62.64 -9.75
C MET A 4 13.59 61.67 -8.82
N ALA A 5 12.36 62.02 -8.44
CA ALA A 5 11.47 61.12 -7.73
C ALA A 5 10.95 60.02 -8.68
N LYS A 6 11.03 58.77 -8.25
CA LYS A 6 10.55 57.59 -8.99
C LYS A 6 9.01 57.60 -8.99
N PRO A 7 8.30 57.28 -10.09
CA PRO A 7 6.85 57.29 -10.09
C PRO A 7 6.28 56.13 -9.26
N GLU A 8 5.20 56.37 -8.53
CA GLU A 8 4.45 55.34 -7.81
C GLU A 8 3.81 54.35 -8.80
N GLN A 9 4.23 53.09 -8.74
CA GLN A 9 3.57 52.00 -9.44
C GLN A 9 2.37 51.52 -8.62
N THR A 10 1.16 51.91 -9.04
CA THR A 10 -0.09 51.33 -8.54
C THR A 10 -0.21 49.91 -9.07
N ASN A 11 0.25 48.95 -8.26
CA ASN A 11 0.25 47.54 -8.59
C ASN A 11 -1.14 46.94 -8.30
N VAL A 12 -2.13 47.23 -9.17
CA VAL A 12 -3.45 46.59 -9.09
C VAL A 12 -3.32 45.18 -9.65
N ARG A 13 -2.94 44.22 -8.79
CA ARG A 13 -2.95 42.80 -9.15
C ARG A 13 -4.40 42.33 -9.29
N THR A 14 -4.82 42.01 -10.50
CA THR A 14 -6.06 41.29 -10.76
C THR A 14 -5.99 39.92 -10.08
N MET A 15 -6.79 39.70 -9.04
CA MET A 15 -6.95 38.36 -8.46
C MET A 15 -7.81 37.51 -9.38
N VAL A 16 -7.20 36.54 -10.04
CA VAL A 16 -7.94 35.49 -10.78
C VAL A 16 -8.31 34.40 -9.77
N SER A 17 -9.60 34.14 -9.58
CA SER A 17 -10.03 33.03 -8.71
C SER A 17 -9.62 31.71 -9.36
N ALA A 18 -8.70 30.98 -8.73
CA ALA A 18 -8.36 29.64 -9.18
C ALA A 18 -9.60 28.73 -9.06
N PRO A 19 -9.90 27.90 -10.06
CA PRO A 19 -10.96 26.90 -9.95
C PRO A 19 -10.66 25.95 -8.79
N SER A 20 -11.69 25.46 -8.12
CA SER A 20 -11.54 24.52 -7.01
C SER A 20 -10.84 23.25 -7.51
N LEU A 21 -9.64 22.99 -7.00
CA LEU A 21 -8.79 21.88 -7.43
C LEU A 21 -9.32 20.50 -7.02
N SER A 22 -10.28 20.44 -6.07
CA SER A 22 -10.85 19.21 -5.53
C SER A 22 -12.29 19.40 -5.08
N PRO A 23 -13.11 18.34 -5.07
CA PRO A 23 -14.45 18.37 -4.48
C PRO A 23 -14.38 18.79 -3.01
N ALA A 24 -15.35 19.59 -2.57
CA ALA A 24 -15.43 20.08 -1.19
C ALA A 24 -15.63 18.96 -0.15
N THR A 25 -16.12 17.80 -0.58
CA THR A 25 -16.29 16.60 0.26
C THR A 25 -15.91 15.35 -0.52
N ILE A 26 -15.17 14.45 0.13
CA ILE A 26 -14.83 13.13 -0.40
C ILE A 26 -15.75 12.12 0.31
N ALA A 27 -16.57 11.41 -0.46
CA ALA A 27 -17.34 10.29 0.07
C ALA A 27 -16.37 9.21 0.56
N LYS A 28 -16.46 8.85 1.85
CA LYS A 28 -15.66 7.75 2.40
C LYS A 28 -16.23 6.43 1.86
N PRO A 29 -15.40 5.51 1.37
CA PRO A 29 -15.88 4.20 0.95
C PRO A 29 -16.32 3.38 2.15
N ASP A 30 -17.27 2.47 1.93
CA ASP A 30 -17.62 1.46 2.92
C ASP A 30 -16.42 0.52 3.13
N LEU A 31 -15.91 0.51 4.36
CA LEU A 31 -14.78 -0.34 4.74
C LEU A 31 -15.25 -1.77 4.95
N ILE A 32 -14.44 -2.72 4.49
CA ILE A 32 -14.64 -4.14 4.78
C ILE A 32 -13.87 -4.55 6.03
N SER A 33 -14.40 -5.53 6.75
CA SER A 33 -13.71 -6.17 7.87
C SER A 33 -12.52 -7.00 7.39
N VAL A 34 -11.59 -7.30 8.30
CA VAL A 34 -10.46 -8.20 8.04
C VAL A 34 -10.94 -9.59 7.61
N GLU A 35 -12.03 -10.09 8.18
CA GLU A 35 -12.58 -11.40 7.80
C GLU A 35 -13.18 -11.39 6.39
N GLN A 36 -13.88 -10.33 6.01
CA GLN A 36 -14.33 -10.14 4.62
C GLN A 36 -13.14 -10.05 3.65
N ALA A 37 -12.05 -9.38 4.04
CA ALA A 37 -10.86 -9.28 3.20
C ALA A 37 -10.18 -10.64 3.00
N LYS A 38 -10.04 -11.46 4.06
CA LYS A 38 -9.47 -12.81 3.98
C LYS A 38 -10.32 -13.75 3.11
N ALA A 39 -11.65 -13.66 3.24
CA ALA A 39 -12.60 -14.48 2.50
C ALA A 39 -12.77 -14.04 1.03
N MET A 40 -12.18 -12.92 0.61
CA MET A 40 -12.34 -12.38 -0.73
C MET A 40 -11.87 -13.36 -1.80
N ASP A 41 -12.64 -13.46 -2.88
CA ASP A 41 -12.30 -14.27 -4.04
C ASP A 41 -11.38 -13.51 -5.02
N VAL A 42 -10.78 -14.26 -5.94
CA VAL A 42 -9.83 -13.73 -6.93
C VAL A 42 -10.50 -12.72 -7.87
N ALA A 43 -11.77 -12.91 -8.20
CA ALA A 43 -12.50 -12.04 -9.10
C ALA A 43 -12.65 -10.64 -8.48
N ARG A 44 -13.15 -10.57 -7.25
CA ARG A 44 -13.32 -9.33 -6.51
C ARG A 44 -11.97 -8.65 -6.21
N MET A 45 -10.95 -9.42 -5.86
CA MET A 45 -9.58 -8.88 -5.71
C MET A 45 -9.08 -8.23 -7.00
N THR A 46 -9.32 -8.86 -8.15
CA THR A 46 -8.92 -8.34 -9.46
C THR A 46 -9.64 -7.04 -9.79
N ASP A 47 -10.95 -6.96 -9.52
CA ASP A 47 -11.74 -5.75 -9.75
C ASP A 47 -11.24 -4.58 -8.89
N LEU A 48 -10.99 -4.84 -7.60
CA LEU A 48 -10.47 -3.83 -6.68
C LEU A 48 -9.05 -3.39 -7.05
N PHE A 49 -8.17 -4.32 -7.45
CA PHE A 49 -6.82 -3.98 -7.90
C PHE A 49 -6.85 -3.09 -9.15
N LYS A 50 -7.73 -3.40 -10.10
CA LYS A 50 -7.91 -2.59 -11.32
C LYS A 50 -8.42 -1.19 -11.00
N ALA A 51 -9.39 -1.08 -10.09
CA ALA A 51 -10.05 0.19 -9.76
C ALA A 51 -9.23 1.09 -8.83
N HIS A 52 -8.41 0.51 -7.95
CA HIS A 52 -7.82 1.26 -6.83
C HIS A 52 -6.31 1.09 -6.65
N LEU A 53 -5.64 0.23 -7.43
CA LEU A 53 -4.18 0.07 -7.38
C LEU A 53 -3.54 0.45 -8.71
N ASN A 54 -3.27 -0.52 -9.58
CA ASN A 54 -2.51 -0.27 -10.80
C ASN A 54 -2.99 -1.19 -11.94
N PRO A 55 -3.85 -0.72 -12.86
CA PRO A 55 -4.34 -1.54 -13.96
C PRO A 55 -3.21 -1.97 -14.93
N GLY A 56 -2.13 -1.19 -15.04
CA GLY A 56 -0.96 -1.54 -15.85
C GLY A 56 -0.21 -2.73 -15.26
N GLN A 57 0.04 -2.72 -13.95
CA GLN A 57 0.64 -3.86 -13.25
C GLN A 57 -0.23 -5.12 -13.37
N LEU A 58 -1.56 -4.99 -13.26
CA LEU A 58 -2.48 -6.11 -13.45
C LEU A 58 -2.36 -6.73 -14.85
N HIS A 59 -2.18 -5.91 -15.88
CA HIS A 59 -1.98 -6.40 -17.25
C HIS A 59 -0.74 -7.31 -17.35
N PHE A 60 0.39 -6.91 -16.77
CA PHE A 60 1.58 -7.76 -16.72
C PHE A 60 1.36 -9.04 -15.90
N MET A 61 0.68 -8.96 -14.75
CA MET A 61 0.34 -10.14 -13.95
C MET A 61 -0.61 -11.11 -14.66
N LYS A 62 -1.39 -10.63 -15.63
CA LYS A 62 -2.22 -11.48 -16.49
C LYS A 62 -1.40 -12.36 -17.43
N LEU A 63 -0.37 -11.79 -18.05
CA LEU A 63 0.52 -12.51 -18.98
C LEU A 63 1.24 -13.68 -18.29
N LEU A 64 1.61 -13.52 -17.02
CA LEU A 64 2.29 -14.55 -16.23
C LEU A 64 1.32 -15.52 -15.50
N GLY A 65 0.01 -15.30 -15.61
CA GLY A 65 -1.01 -16.11 -14.93
C GLY A 65 -1.14 -15.86 -13.42
N PHE A 66 -0.35 -14.96 -12.83
CA PHE A 66 -0.35 -14.69 -11.39
C PHE A 66 -1.66 -14.11 -10.86
N HIS A 67 -2.41 -13.39 -11.69
CA HIS A 67 -3.75 -12.90 -11.34
C HIS A 67 -4.75 -14.01 -10.96
N LYS A 68 -4.48 -15.29 -11.27
CA LYS A 68 -5.34 -16.43 -10.93
C LYS A 68 -4.98 -17.06 -9.59
N ILE A 69 -3.86 -16.65 -8.99
CA ILE A 69 -3.28 -17.28 -7.82
C ILE A 69 -3.55 -16.37 -6.62
N LYS A 70 -4.30 -16.89 -5.65
CA LYS A 70 -4.45 -16.27 -4.33
C LYS A 70 -3.68 -17.13 -3.34
N ILE A 71 -2.73 -16.52 -2.64
CA ILE A 71 -1.99 -17.20 -1.58
C ILE A 71 -2.82 -17.14 -0.29
N GLU A 72 -3.15 -18.32 0.26
CA GLU A 72 -3.90 -18.44 1.52
C GLU A 72 -2.94 -18.48 2.72
N ARG A 73 -1.79 -19.14 2.55
CA ARG A 73 -0.73 -19.18 3.57
C ARG A 73 0.63 -19.42 2.93
N ALA A 74 1.69 -19.18 3.70
CA ALA A 74 3.05 -19.45 3.29
C ALA A 74 3.88 -19.91 4.50
N GLU A 75 4.77 -20.87 4.31
CA GLU A 75 5.64 -21.39 5.38
C GLU A 75 6.94 -21.94 4.80
N GLY A 76 8.07 -21.58 5.42
CA GLY A 76 9.40 -21.91 4.93
C GLY A 76 9.59 -21.38 3.51
N MET A 77 9.92 -22.27 2.57
CA MET A 77 10.15 -21.92 1.17
C MET A 77 8.89 -21.99 0.28
N PHE A 78 7.70 -22.17 0.86
CA PHE A 78 6.50 -22.45 0.07
C PHE A 78 5.38 -21.43 0.27
N TYR A 79 4.73 -21.08 -0.83
CA TYR A 79 3.36 -20.59 -0.84
C TYR A 79 2.37 -21.77 -0.91
N ILE A 80 1.19 -21.59 -0.33
CA ILE A 80 0.04 -22.47 -0.49
C ILE A 80 -1.11 -21.64 -1.03
N ASP A 81 -1.55 -21.97 -2.25
CA ASP A 81 -2.63 -21.24 -2.92
C ASP A 81 -4.03 -21.64 -2.42
N GLN A 82 -5.05 -20.97 -2.95
CA GLN A 82 -6.45 -21.19 -2.62
C GLN A 82 -6.98 -22.60 -2.91
N ASN A 83 -6.27 -23.37 -3.75
CA ASN A 83 -6.61 -24.75 -4.08
C ASN A 83 -5.74 -25.76 -3.32
N GLY A 84 -4.89 -25.29 -2.39
CA GLY A 84 -3.97 -26.12 -1.63
C GLY A 84 -2.68 -26.48 -2.39
N ARG A 85 -2.43 -25.89 -3.58
CA ARG A 85 -1.20 -26.14 -4.32
C ARG A 85 -0.01 -25.54 -3.58
N LYS A 86 1.01 -26.35 -3.33
CA LYS A 86 2.32 -25.89 -2.84
C LYS A 86 3.15 -25.35 -4.00
N ILE A 87 3.63 -24.12 -3.87
CA ILE A 87 4.46 -23.43 -4.86
C ILE A 87 5.78 -23.05 -4.19
N LEU A 88 6.90 -23.53 -4.74
CA LEU A 88 8.24 -23.20 -4.25
C LEU A 88 8.58 -21.74 -4.58
N ASP A 89 8.93 -20.95 -3.57
CA ASP A 89 9.19 -19.52 -3.68
C ASP A 89 10.67 -19.24 -4.01
N PHE A 90 10.96 -18.97 -5.29
CA PHE A 90 12.25 -18.47 -5.75
C PHE A 90 12.32 -16.94 -5.83
N PHE A 91 11.23 -16.24 -5.53
CA PHE A 91 11.20 -14.79 -5.53
C PHE A 91 11.75 -14.22 -4.22
N GLY A 92 11.43 -14.85 -3.09
CA GLY A 92 12.04 -14.54 -1.78
C GLY A 92 11.79 -13.11 -1.30
N GLY A 93 10.74 -12.45 -1.80
CA GLY A 93 10.38 -11.08 -1.42
C GLY A 93 11.48 -10.07 -1.69
N PHE A 94 12.17 -10.16 -2.83
CA PHE A 94 13.35 -9.36 -3.14
C PHE A 94 14.47 -9.47 -2.08
N GLY A 95 14.62 -10.67 -1.49
CA GLY A 95 15.63 -10.97 -0.47
C GLY A 95 15.18 -10.72 0.98
N SER A 96 13.99 -10.15 1.20
CA SER A 96 13.45 -9.93 2.56
C SER A 96 13.09 -11.21 3.30
N LEU A 97 12.95 -12.34 2.60
CA LEU A 97 12.52 -13.63 3.15
C LEU A 97 13.66 -14.65 3.24
N ALA A 98 14.87 -14.21 3.63
CA ALA A 98 16.05 -15.08 3.73
C ALA A 98 15.85 -16.31 4.64
N PHE A 99 15.02 -16.20 5.69
CA PHE A 99 14.68 -17.31 6.58
C PHE A 99 13.39 -18.05 6.18
N GLY A 100 12.84 -17.74 5.01
CA GLY A 100 11.54 -18.22 4.56
C GLY A 100 10.36 -17.51 5.23
N HIS A 101 9.16 -17.87 4.77
CA HIS A 101 7.90 -17.39 5.31
C HIS A 101 7.65 -17.94 6.71
N ASN A 102 7.17 -17.11 7.63
CA ASN A 102 6.63 -17.53 8.92
C ASN A 102 7.58 -18.40 9.77
N HIS A 103 8.89 -18.10 9.75
CA HIS A 103 9.89 -18.83 10.53
C HIS A 103 9.50 -18.91 12.02
N PRO A 104 9.44 -20.12 12.65
CA PRO A 104 8.88 -20.31 13.99
C PRO A 104 9.49 -19.38 15.06
N ARG A 105 10.82 -19.31 15.11
CA ARG A 105 11.55 -18.44 16.07
C ARG A 105 11.20 -16.95 15.93
N ILE A 106 10.95 -16.47 14.71
CA ILE A 106 10.60 -15.06 14.46
C ILE A 106 9.15 -14.81 14.92
N LEU A 107 8.25 -15.75 14.64
CA LEU A 107 6.87 -15.66 15.10
C LEU A 107 6.76 -15.67 16.63
N GLU A 108 7.51 -16.54 17.30
CA GLU A 108 7.58 -16.59 18.76
C GLU A 108 8.06 -15.27 19.35
N ALA A 109 9.15 -14.70 18.80
CA ALA A 109 9.66 -13.42 19.25
C ALA A 109 8.65 -12.28 19.07
N ARG A 110 7.92 -12.24 17.94
CA ARG A 110 6.88 -11.25 17.67
C ARG A 110 5.70 -11.37 18.64
N LYS A 111 5.21 -12.59 18.88
CA LYS A 111 4.11 -12.85 19.83
C LYS A 111 4.49 -12.40 21.23
N LYS A 112 5.67 -12.80 21.71
CA LYS A 112 6.19 -12.39 23.01
C LYS A 112 6.28 -10.87 23.14
N PHE A 113 6.82 -10.18 22.13
CA PHE A 113 6.90 -8.72 22.13
C PHE A 113 5.52 -8.05 22.24
N GLN A 114 4.51 -8.57 21.54
CA GLN A 114 3.12 -8.10 21.63
C GLN A 114 2.51 -8.35 23.01
N GLU A 115 2.73 -9.53 23.59
CA GLU A 115 2.25 -9.88 24.94
C GLU A 115 2.87 -8.96 26.01
N GLU A 116 4.12 -8.56 25.85
CA GLU A 116 4.82 -7.62 26.71
C GLU A 116 4.32 -6.17 26.59
N LYS A 117 3.46 -5.86 25.61
CA LYS A 117 2.92 -4.50 25.34
C LYS A 117 4.01 -3.43 25.22
N ARG A 118 5.13 -3.79 24.59
CA ARG A 118 6.26 -2.91 24.34
C ARG A 118 5.87 -1.82 23.34
N GLN A 119 6.55 -0.66 23.38
CA GLN A 119 6.34 0.39 22.39
C GLN A 119 6.64 -0.12 20.96
N GLU A 120 5.68 0.00 20.05
CA GLU A 120 5.82 -0.46 18.65
C GLU A 120 6.62 0.53 17.81
N ILE A 121 6.50 1.82 18.11
CA ILE A 121 7.21 2.91 17.46
C ILE A 121 8.17 3.51 18.48
N ALA A 122 9.47 3.32 18.25
CA ALA A 122 10.49 3.93 19.09
C ALA A 122 10.51 5.45 18.91
N ILE A 123 10.78 6.17 20.00
CA ILE A 123 10.98 7.62 19.96
C ILE A 123 12.25 7.92 19.15
N ALA A 124 12.12 8.70 18.07
CA ALA A 124 13.21 9.02 17.14
C ALA A 124 14.24 10.05 17.67
N PHE A 125 14.07 10.54 18.90
CA PHE A 125 14.85 11.64 19.50
C PHE A 125 15.58 11.25 20.79
N MET A 126 15.84 9.95 20.99
CA MET A 126 16.77 9.48 22.03
C MET A 126 18.16 9.27 21.45
#